data_AF-A0AAP3CFR4-F1
#
_entry.id   AF-A0AAP3CFR4-F1
#
_cell.length_a   1.000
_cell.length_b   1.000
_cell.length_c   1.000
_cell.angle_alpha   90.00
_cell.angle_beta   90.00
_cell.angle_gamma   90.00
#
_symmetry.space_group_name_H-M   'P 1'
#
loop_
_entity.id
_entity.type
_entity.pdbx_description
1 polymer ?
#
loop_
_entity_poly.entity_id
_entity_poly.type
_entity_poly.pdbx_seq_one_letter_code
_entity_poly.pdbx_strand_id
1 'polypeptide(L)'
;MAEDYLYESGGVKTSSEKGADGKAITPVYLKENSEDNPVYVKGLQGEPGPPGPKGDPAVIEEGSITHEMLGDKSVRSKNIGTGSVMMDHLNAEVKAVFDQLQKQIDELKNEVQTLKGTDEAPQE
;
A
#
# COMPACT_ATOMS: atom_id res chain seq x y z
N MET A 1 -17.48 -48.08 -46.16
CA MET A 1 -17.56 -47.77 -44.72
C MET A 1 -16.49 -46.77 -44.29
N ALA A 2 -15.17 -47.05 -44.40
CA ALA A 2 -14.15 -46.03 -44.05
C ALA A 2 -13.88 -45.01 -45.17
N GLU A 3 -14.05 -45.43 -46.43
CA GLU A 3 -13.73 -44.62 -47.61
C GLU A 3 -14.67 -43.44 -47.83
N ASP A 4 -15.89 -43.51 -47.29
CA ASP A 4 -16.93 -42.51 -47.46
C ASP A 4 -16.68 -41.23 -46.64
N TYR A 5 -15.73 -41.27 -45.70
CA TYR A 5 -15.34 -40.15 -44.84
C TYR A 5 -14.02 -39.49 -45.24
N LEU A 6 -13.34 -39.99 -46.29
CA LEU A 6 -12.06 -39.46 -46.75
C LEU A 6 -12.26 -38.55 -47.96
N TYR A 7 -11.60 -37.40 -47.95
CA TYR A 7 -11.62 -36.46 -49.06
C TYR A 7 -10.56 -36.83 -50.11
N GLU A 8 -10.94 -36.82 -51.38
CA GLU A 8 -10.01 -37.09 -52.47
C GLU A 8 -9.35 -35.78 -52.96
N SER A 9 -8.03 -35.69 -52.81
CA SER A 9 -7.23 -34.55 -53.24
C SER A 9 -6.03 -35.02 -54.04
N GLY A 10 -5.93 -34.59 -55.31
CA GLY A 10 -4.83 -34.99 -56.20
C GLY A 10 -4.73 -36.50 -56.45
N GLY A 11 -5.85 -37.24 -56.37
CA GLY A 11 -5.90 -38.70 -56.54
C GLY A 11 -5.54 -39.50 -55.28
N VAL A 12 -5.38 -38.85 -54.13
CA VAL A 12 -5.11 -39.49 -52.84
C VAL A 12 -6.25 -39.21 -51.86
N LYS A 13 -6.75 -40.24 -51.16
CA LYS A 13 -7.77 -40.11 -50.11
C LYS A 13 -7.12 -39.68 -48.79
N THR A 14 -7.52 -38.53 -48.23
CA THR A 14 -6.99 -37.97 -46.99
C THR A 14 -8.11 -37.67 -45.98
N SER A 15 -7.74 -37.47 -44.71
CA SER A 15 -8.67 -37.00 -43.66
C SER A 15 -8.95 -35.49 -43.72
N SER A 16 -8.63 -34.84 -44.85
CA SER A 16 -8.88 -33.42 -45.06
C SER A 16 -10.37 -33.17 -45.30
N GLU A 17 -10.79 -31.94 -45.08
CA GLU A 17 -12.15 -31.47 -45.37
C GLU A 17 -12.15 -30.65 -46.67
N LYS A 18 -13.32 -30.51 -47.32
CA LYS A 18 -13.47 -29.64 -48.49
C LYS A 18 -13.67 -28.20 -48.04
N GLY A 19 -12.71 -27.33 -48.34
CA GLY A 19 -12.81 -25.89 -48.10
C GLY A 19 -13.87 -25.22 -48.98
N ALA A 20 -14.25 -23.99 -48.62
CA ALA A 20 -15.25 -23.20 -49.35
C ALA A 20 -14.84 -22.90 -50.81
N ASP A 21 -13.54 -22.87 -51.10
CA ASP A 21 -12.95 -22.73 -52.43
C ASP A 21 -12.78 -24.07 -53.17
N GLY A 22 -13.23 -25.18 -52.57
CA GLY A 22 -13.10 -26.53 -53.11
C GLY A 22 -11.72 -27.17 -52.95
N LYS A 23 -10.77 -26.51 -52.26
CA LYS A 23 -9.46 -27.11 -51.94
C LYS A 23 -9.53 -27.93 -50.66
N ALA A 24 -8.65 -28.93 -50.55
CA ALA A 24 -8.49 -29.68 -49.30
C ALA A 24 -7.99 -28.74 -48.18
N ILE A 25 -8.63 -28.79 -47.02
CA ILE A 25 -8.22 -28.09 -45.80
C ILE A 25 -8.08 -29.10 -44.64
N THR A 26 -7.19 -28.82 -43.69
CA THR A 26 -7.05 -29.63 -42.47
C THR A 26 -7.26 -28.71 -41.27
N PRO A 27 -8.24 -28.97 -40.38
CA PRO A 27 -8.47 -28.13 -39.21
C PRO A 27 -7.31 -28.26 -38.22
N VAL A 28 -6.89 -27.13 -37.65
CA VAL A 28 -5.88 -27.06 -36.59
C VAL A 28 -6.52 -26.45 -35.35
N TYR A 29 -6.47 -27.16 -34.23
CA TYR A 29 -6.97 -26.68 -32.94
C TYR A 29 -5.86 -25.97 -32.17
N LEU A 30 -6.06 -24.69 -31.87
CA LEU A 30 -5.14 -23.87 -31.09
C LEU A 30 -5.64 -23.80 -29.65
N LYS A 31 -4.86 -24.36 -28.71
CA LYS A 31 -5.20 -24.31 -27.28
C LYS A 31 -5.10 -22.90 -26.72
N GLU A 32 -4.16 -22.11 -27.23
CA GLU A 32 -3.93 -20.71 -26.84
C GLU A 32 -3.44 -19.90 -28.05
N ASN A 33 -4.03 -18.72 -28.25
CA ASN A 33 -3.64 -17.77 -29.29
C ASN A 33 -2.78 -16.67 -28.68
N SER A 34 -1.47 -16.87 -28.66
CA SER A 34 -0.46 -15.98 -28.06
C SER A 34 0.68 -15.74 -29.06
N GLU A 35 1.35 -14.58 -28.98
CA GLU A 35 2.48 -14.22 -29.86
C GLU A 35 3.68 -15.17 -29.73
N ASP A 36 3.77 -15.92 -28.62
CA ASP A 36 4.81 -16.96 -28.41
C ASP A 36 4.50 -18.27 -29.16
N ASN A 37 3.27 -18.47 -29.62
CA ASN A 37 2.87 -19.64 -30.39
C ASN A 37 3.24 -19.44 -31.87
N PRO A 38 3.98 -20.38 -32.52
CA PRO A 38 4.32 -20.25 -33.94
C PRO A 38 3.11 -20.20 -34.89
N VAL A 39 1.91 -20.54 -34.40
CA VAL A 39 0.65 -20.51 -35.16
C VAL A 39 -0.28 -19.40 -34.64
N TYR A 40 0.29 -18.33 -34.07
CA TYR A 40 -0.43 -17.14 -33.64
C TYR A 40 -1.26 -16.51 -34.77
N VAL A 41 -2.53 -16.22 -34.47
CA VAL A 41 -3.44 -15.51 -35.35
C VAL A 41 -3.75 -14.14 -34.75
N LYS A 42 -3.13 -13.11 -35.33
CA LYS A 42 -3.33 -11.71 -34.92
C LYS A 42 -4.80 -11.31 -35.09
N GLY A 43 -5.39 -10.76 -34.03
CA GLY A 43 -6.79 -10.28 -34.01
C GLY A 43 -7.84 -11.29 -33.50
N LEU A 44 -7.45 -12.52 -33.16
CA LEU A 44 -8.34 -13.49 -32.49
C LEU A 44 -8.24 -13.46 -30.96
N GLN A 45 -7.23 -12.80 -30.39
CA GLN A 45 -7.18 -12.61 -28.94
C GLN A 45 -8.21 -11.55 -28.54
N GLY A 46 -9.22 -11.94 -27.77
CA GLY A 46 -10.21 -11.00 -27.25
C GLY A 46 -9.51 -9.87 -26.50
N GLU A 47 -9.99 -8.64 -26.66
CA GLU A 47 -9.38 -7.51 -25.96
C GLU A 47 -9.39 -7.76 -24.44
N PRO A 48 -8.31 -7.36 -23.72
CA PRO A 48 -8.34 -7.38 -22.27
C PRO A 48 -9.63 -6.74 -21.75
N GLY A 49 -10.29 -7.41 -20.79
CA GLY A 49 -11.50 -6.89 -20.18
C GLY A 49 -11.29 -5.48 -19.61
N PRO A 50 -12.35 -4.66 -19.51
CA PRO A 50 -12.23 -3.33 -18.94
C PRO A 50 -11.65 -3.42 -17.51
N PRO A 51 -10.79 -2.46 -17.11
CA PRO A 51 -10.33 -2.36 -15.72
C PRO A 51 -11.52 -2.39 -14.76
N GLY A 52 -11.37 -3.13 -13.67
CA GLY A 52 -12.39 -3.18 -12.62
C GLY A 52 -12.68 -1.79 -12.04
N PRO A 53 -13.85 -1.57 -11.44
CA PRO A 53 -14.17 -0.30 -10.80
C PRO A 53 -13.11 0.04 -9.74
N LYS A 54 -12.66 1.29 -9.72
CA LYS A 54 -11.81 1.80 -8.65
C LYS A 54 -12.62 1.78 -7.36
N GLY A 55 -12.11 1.11 -6.32
CA GLY A 55 -12.75 1.08 -5.01
C GLY A 55 -12.85 2.48 -4.40
N ASP A 56 -13.83 2.66 -3.51
CA ASP A 56 -14.02 3.92 -2.79
C ASP A 56 -12.81 4.23 -1.90
N PRO A 57 -12.49 5.52 -1.67
CA PRO A 57 -11.48 5.91 -0.70
C PRO A 57 -11.82 5.36 0.68
N ALA A 58 -10.82 4.83 1.39
CA ALA A 58 -10.99 4.43 2.77
C ALA A 58 -11.34 5.66 3.63
N VAL A 59 -12.50 5.64 4.28
CA VAL A 59 -12.91 6.66 5.24
C VAL A 59 -12.37 6.26 6.61
N ILE A 60 -11.58 7.13 7.24
CA ILE A 60 -11.12 6.95 8.62
C ILE A 60 -11.97 7.87 9.49
N GLU A 61 -12.82 7.28 10.32
CA GLU A 61 -13.68 8.01 11.24
C GLU A 61 -12.87 8.58 12.42
N GLU A 62 -13.37 9.64 13.03
CA GLU A 62 -12.75 10.24 14.22
C GLU A 62 -12.64 9.20 15.36
N GLY A 63 -11.47 9.11 15.98
CA GLY A 63 -11.21 8.17 17.07
C GLY A 63 -11.09 6.69 16.65
N SER A 64 -11.23 6.36 15.38
CA SER A 64 -11.18 4.96 14.90
C SER A 64 -9.79 4.31 14.98
N ILE A 65 -8.73 5.12 15.09
CA ILE A 65 -7.35 4.65 15.24
C ILE A 65 -6.90 4.83 16.68
N THR A 66 -6.72 3.72 17.39
CA THR A 66 -6.17 3.70 18.74
C THR A 66 -4.66 3.46 18.74
N HIS A 67 -4.00 3.77 19.86
CA HIS A 67 -2.56 3.59 19.98
C HIS A 67 -2.09 2.13 19.83
N GLU A 68 -2.93 1.13 20.12
CA GLU A 68 -2.59 -0.30 19.91
C GLU A 68 -2.54 -0.70 18.43
N MET A 69 -3.19 0.06 17.54
CA MET A 69 -3.20 -0.19 16.10
C MET A 69 -1.94 0.33 15.40
N LEU A 70 -1.07 1.04 16.12
CA LEU A 70 0.14 1.66 15.59
C LEU A 70 1.34 0.76 15.87
N GLY A 71 2.20 0.59 14.87
CA GLY A 71 3.46 -0.14 15.07
C GLY A 71 4.40 0.58 16.04
N ASP A 72 5.27 -0.16 16.72
CA ASP A 72 6.29 0.42 17.61
C ASP A 72 7.09 1.52 16.90
N LYS A 73 7.30 2.66 17.57
CA LYS A 73 8.02 3.84 17.07
C LYS A 73 7.52 4.42 15.73
N SER A 74 6.27 4.12 15.34
CA SER A 74 5.71 4.60 14.06
C SER A 74 5.33 6.08 14.10
N VAL A 75 4.96 6.61 15.27
CA VAL A 75 4.58 8.02 15.44
C VAL A 75 5.82 8.87 15.64
N ARG A 76 6.03 9.87 14.78
CA ARG A 76 7.12 10.85 14.89
C ARG A 76 6.57 12.26 15.15
N SER A 77 7.44 13.20 15.51
CA SER A 77 7.05 14.59 15.77
C SER A 77 6.28 15.24 14.62
N LYS A 78 6.68 14.98 13.36
CA LYS A 78 5.98 15.49 12.17
C LYS A 78 4.55 14.94 12.00
N ASN A 79 4.20 13.86 12.70
CA ASN A 79 2.88 13.25 12.66
C ASN A 79 1.93 13.83 13.73
N ILE A 80 2.44 14.66 14.65
CA ILE A 80 1.68 15.20 15.78
C ILE A 80 1.43 16.69 15.52
N GLY A 81 0.16 17.10 15.48
CA GLY A 81 -0.21 18.51 15.37
C GLY A 81 0.06 19.29 16.66
N THR A 82 0.29 20.59 16.56
CA THR A 82 0.43 21.47 17.74
C THR A 82 -0.79 21.36 18.65
N GLY A 83 -0.55 21.17 19.96
CA GLY A 83 -1.62 21.04 20.96
C GLY A 83 -2.27 19.65 21.05
N SER A 84 -1.86 18.67 20.22
CA SER A 84 -2.51 17.34 20.20
C SER A 84 -2.19 16.48 21.43
N VAL A 85 -1.08 16.74 22.13
CA VAL A 85 -0.66 15.99 23.32
C VAL A 85 -0.87 16.84 24.56
N MET A 86 -1.74 16.39 25.46
CA MET A 86 -1.95 17.02 26.76
C MET A 86 -0.97 16.46 27.80
N MET A 87 -0.67 17.25 28.84
CA MET A 87 0.27 16.88 29.91
C MET A 87 -0.10 15.54 30.57
N ASP A 88 -1.39 15.29 30.77
CA ASP A 88 -1.89 14.06 31.40
C ASP A 88 -1.56 12.81 30.60
N HIS A 89 -1.39 12.92 29.28
CA HIS A 89 -1.07 11.82 28.37
C HIS A 89 0.44 11.53 28.26
N LEU A 90 1.30 12.32 28.91
CA LEU A 90 2.73 12.01 28.98
C LEU A 90 3.01 10.91 30.01
N ASN A 91 4.04 10.11 29.74
CA ASN A 91 4.44 9.03 30.64
C ASN A 91 5.05 9.59 31.95
N ALA A 92 5.17 8.72 32.95
CA ALA A 92 5.66 9.09 34.28
C ALA A 92 7.11 9.59 34.26
N GLU A 93 7.97 9.07 33.38
CA GLU A 93 9.37 9.47 33.28
C GLU A 93 9.51 10.91 32.80
N VAL A 94 8.76 11.29 31.75
CA VAL A 94 8.74 12.67 31.24
C VAL A 94 8.15 13.62 32.28
N LYS A 95 7.08 13.20 32.97
CA LYS A 95 6.50 13.98 34.09
C LYS A 95 7.53 14.20 35.21
N ALA A 96 8.29 13.17 35.59
CA ALA A 96 9.32 13.29 36.61
C ALA A 96 10.45 14.25 36.21
N VAL A 97 10.82 14.31 34.92
CA VAL A 97 11.78 15.32 34.43
C VAL A 97 11.23 16.73 34.63
N PHE A 98 9.95 16.97 34.33
CA PHE A 98 9.33 18.28 34.57
C PHE A 98 9.28 18.64 36.06
N ASP A 99 8.95 17.69 36.94
CA ASP A 99 8.95 17.91 38.38
C ASP A 99 10.35 18.27 38.91
N GLN A 100 11.39 17.58 38.41
CA GLN A 100 12.78 17.88 38.75
C GLN A 100 13.20 19.27 38.27
N LEU A 101 12.82 19.66 37.05
CA LEU A 101 13.08 21.00 36.51
C LEU A 101 12.38 22.07 37.35
N GLN A 102 11.13 21.83 37.76
CA GLN A 102 10.39 22.75 38.62
C GLN A 102 11.10 22.94 39.96
N LYS A 103 11.59 21.84 40.56
CA LYS A 103 12.37 21.91 41.80
C LYS A 103 13.65 22.72 41.65
N GLN A 104 14.41 22.50 40.57
CA GLN A 104 15.62 23.28 40.28
C GLN A 104 15.32 24.77 40.11
N ILE A 105 14.20 25.11 39.45
CA ILE A 105 13.75 26.50 39.29
C ILE A 105 13.48 27.14 40.66
N ASP A 106 12.84 26.41 41.57
CA ASP A 106 12.49 26.95 42.88
C ASP A 106 13.72 27.08 43.81
N GLU A 107 14.66 26.15 43.74
CA GLU A 107 15.97 26.26 44.40
C GLU A 107 16.74 27.49 43.90
N LEU A 108 16.86 27.67 42.59
CA LEU A 108 17.53 28.84 41.98
C LEU A 108 16.86 30.16 42.37
N LYS A 109 15.52 30.22 42.42
CA LYS A 109 14.81 31.42 42.89
C LYS A 109 15.17 31.78 44.33
N ASN A 110 15.27 30.78 45.21
CA ASN A 110 15.65 31.00 46.61
C ASN A 110 17.09 31.49 46.71
N GLU A 111 18.04 30.86 46.01
CA GLU A 111 19.44 31.31 46.00
C GLU A 111 19.58 32.75 45.51
N VAL A 112 18.91 33.09 44.40
CA VAL A 112 18.91 34.47 43.87
C VAL A 112 18.32 35.47 44.88
N GLN A 113 17.28 35.10 45.63
CA GLN A 113 16.74 35.96 46.69
C GLN A 113 17.74 36.13 47.84
N THR A 114 18.41 35.06 48.26
CA THR A 114 19.42 35.14 49.33
C THR A 114 20.59 36.02 48.93
N LEU A 115 21.09 35.91 47.69
CA LEU A 115 22.19 36.72 47.18
C LEU A 115 21.81 38.21 47.06
N LYS A 116 20.58 38.51 46.64
CA LYS A 116 20.07 39.89 46.61
C LYS A 116 19.87 40.49 48.00
N GLY A 117 19.51 39.68 49.00
CA GLY A 117 19.34 40.12 50.38
C GLY A 117 20.66 40.35 51.12
N THR A 118 21.76 39.71 50.70
CA THR A 118 23.08 39.90 51.31
C THR A 118 23.83 41.16 50.85
N ASP A 119 23.34 41.86 49.82
CA ASP A 119 23.91 43.14 49.36
C ASP A 119 23.38 44.36 50.15
N GLU A 120 22.37 44.19 51.01
CA GLU A 120 21.94 45.22 51.98
C GLU A 120 22.73 45.06 53.29
N ALA A 121 24.00 45.46 53.29
CA ALA A 121 24.74 45.66 54.53
C ALA A 121 24.04 46.76 55.37
N PRO A 122 23.85 46.58 56.69
CA PRO A 122 23.38 47.67 57.55
C PRO A 122 24.39 48.82 57.48
N GLN A 123 23.97 49.94 56.91
CA GLN A 123 24.64 51.21 57.13
C GLN A 123 24.29 51.68 58.53
N GLU A 124 25.19 51.49 59.49
CA GLU A 124 25.34 52.35 60.67
C GLU A 124 26.75 52.23 61.26
#